data_AF-A0A1G4KH86-F1
#
_entry.id   AF-A0A1G4KH86-F1
#
_cell.length_a   1.000
_cell.length_b   1.000
_cell.length_c   1.000
_cell.angle_alpha   90.00
_cell.angle_beta   90.00
_cell.angle_gamma   90.00
#
_symmetry.space_group_name_H-M   'P 1'
#
loop_
_entity.id
_entity.type
_entity.pdbx_description
1 polymer ?
#
loop_
_entity_poly.entity_id
_entity_poly.type
_entity_poly.pdbx_seq_one_letter_code
_entity_poly.pdbx_strand_id
1 'polypeptide(L)'
;MKPTTTSLFHESPLRLLTRPWKKYRDGTLFYGVSKAGNRRTPLTTKQGNKTLYKGTRSSGIGRHTRYGGYTINWAKVRTFRTPASLNMDLKPLVSHNLPELKQTFEGFPKGALDSDLYFKRLREYVNKGKVSSEASNIDCYTEKV
;
A
#
# COMPACT_ATOMS: atom_id res chain seq x y z
N MET A 1 -3.92 -69.19 -26.80
CA MET A 1 -3.89 -67.71 -26.82
C MET A 1 -2.48 -67.26 -27.19
N LYS A 2 -2.31 -66.51 -28.28
CA LYS A 2 -1.02 -65.85 -28.57
C LYS A 2 -0.91 -64.62 -27.66
N PRO A 3 0.21 -64.38 -26.96
CA PRO A 3 0.35 -63.19 -26.13
C PRO A 3 0.35 -61.96 -27.05
N THR A 4 -0.54 -61.02 -26.77
CA THR A 4 -0.52 -59.69 -27.40
C THR A 4 0.77 -59.00 -27.00
N THR A 5 1.57 -58.59 -27.99
CA THR A 5 2.73 -57.73 -27.74
C THR A 5 2.22 -56.45 -27.10
N THR A 6 2.69 -56.15 -25.88
CA THR A 6 2.37 -54.90 -25.20
C THR A 6 2.86 -53.74 -26.04
N SER A 7 1.92 -53.07 -26.72
CA SER A 7 2.15 -51.84 -27.44
C SER A 7 2.55 -50.76 -26.42
N LEU A 8 3.85 -50.51 -26.27
CA LEU A 8 4.41 -49.39 -25.50
C LEU A 8 4.17 -48.04 -26.22
N PHE A 9 2.95 -47.80 -26.71
CA PHE A 9 2.60 -46.61 -27.49
C PHE A 9 2.49 -45.32 -26.64
N HIS A 10 2.57 -45.42 -25.30
CA HIS A 10 2.20 -44.32 -24.40
C HIS A 10 3.35 -43.40 -23.95
N GLU A 11 4.60 -43.80 -24.14
CA GLU A 11 5.77 -42.97 -23.79
C GLU A 11 6.63 -42.70 -25.02
N SER A 12 6.21 -41.75 -25.84
CA SER A 12 7.13 -41.21 -26.84
C SER A 12 8.34 -40.60 -26.11
N PRO A 13 9.58 -40.79 -26.61
CA PRO A 13 10.78 -40.22 -25.99
C PRO A 13 10.70 -38.70 -25.75
N LEU A 14 9.82 -38.01 -26.47
CA LEU A 14 9.51 -36.60 -26.29
C LEU A 14 8.88 -36.25 -24.93
N ARG A 15 8.11 -37.16 -24.32
CA ARG A 15 7.48 -36.96 -23.00
C ARG A 15 8.49 -37.05 -21.84
N LEU A 16 9.63 -37.71 -22.06
CA LEU A 16 10.72 -37.81 -21.09
C LEU A 16 11.63 -36.56 -21.06
N LEU A 17 11.48 -35.65 -22.03
CA LEU A 17 12.22 -34.39 -22.06
C LEU A 17 11.69 -33.43 -20.98
N THR A 18 12.59 -32.72 -20.29
CA THR A 18 12.22 -31.66 -19.32
C THR A 18 11.26 -30.63 -19.93
N ARG A 19 11.41 -30.36 -21.24
CA ARG A 19 10.55 -29.45 -22.01
C ARG A 19 10.29 -30.10 -23.38
N PRO A 20 9.07 -30.58 -23.68
CA PRO A 20 8.77 -31.33 -24.90
C PRO A 20 9.04 -30.58 -26.22
N TRP A 21 9.01 -29.24 -26.20
CA TRP A 21 9.29 -28.40 -27.37
C TRP A 21 10.79 -28.17 -27.64
N LYS A 22 11.67 -28.53 -26.70
CA LYS A 22 13.13 -28.42 -26.85
C LYS A 22 13.72 -29.81 -27.11
N LYS A 23 13.78 -30.15 -28.40
CA LYS A 23 14.16 -31.50 -28.86
C LYS A 23 15.68 -31.70 -28.98
N TYR A 24 16.45 -30.63 -29.15
CA TYR A 24 17.91 -30.66 -29.30
C TYR A 24 18.58 -29.90 -28.15
N ARG A 25 19.86 -30.20 -27.88
CA ARG A 25 20.66 -29.47 -26.88
C ARG A 25 20.98 -28.08 -27.41
N ASP A 26 20.35 -27.06 -26.82
CA ASP A 26 20.46 -25.65 -27.20
C ASP A 26 21.15 -24.79 -26.13
N GLY A 27 21.74 -25.42 -25.11
CA GLY A 27 22.36 -24.74 -23.97
C GLY A 27 21.36 -24.18 -22.95
N THR A 28 20.04 -24.43 -23.12
CA THR A 28 19.05 -24.02 -22.12
C THR A 28 19.28 -24.71 -20.78
N LEU A 29 19.13 -23.95 -19.70
CA LEU A 29 19.25 -24.47 -18.36
C LEU A 29 18.00 -25.27 -17.97
N PHE A 30 18.14 -26.15 -16.97
CA PHE A 30 17.00 -26.83 -16.37
C PHE A 30 15.96 -25.81 -15.85
N TYR A 31 16.43 -24.76 -15.16
CA TYR A 31 15.65 -23.61 -14.73
C TYR A 31 16.44 -22.31 -14.89
N GLY A 32 15.73 -21.20 -15.09
CA GLY A 32 16.35 -19.87 -15.24
C GLY A 32 17.03 -19.64 -16.59
N VAL A 33 17.79 -18.54 -16.68
CA VAL A 33 18.44 -18.08 -17.91
C VAL A 33 19.97 -18.10 -17.79
N SER A 34 20.51 -17.64 -16.66
CA SER A 34 21.94 -17.68 -16.35
C SER A 34 22.15 -18.27 -14.95
N LYS A 35 23.19 -19.09 -14.78
CA LYS A 35 23.61 -19.60 -13.45
C LYS A 35 24.40 -18.55 -12.67
N ALA A 36 25.02 -17.59 -13.36
CA ALA A 36 25.89 -16.58 -12.76
C ALA A 36 25.19 -15.22 -12.64
N GLY A 37 25.61 -14.42 -11.65
CA GLY A 37 25.10 -13.08 -11.38
C GLY A 37 25.80 -12.44 -10.18
N ASN A 38 25.46 -11.19 -9.85
CA ASN A 38 26.03 -10.51 -8.70
C ASN A 38 25.54 -11.16 -7.38
N ARG A 39 26.49 -11.58 -6.55
CA ARG A 39 26.23 -12.23 -5.25
C ARG A 39 26.17 -11.25 -4.08
N ARG A 40 26.60 -9.99 -4.27
CA ARG A 40 26.66 -8.95 -3.24
C ARG A 40 25.37 -8.14 -3.23
N THR A 41 24.26 -8.80 -2.91
CA THR A 41 22.94 -8.18 -2.74
C THR A 41 22.53 -8.24 -1.26
N PRO A 42 21.70 -7.30 -0.77
CA PRO A 42 21.27 -7.31 0.63
C PRO A 42 20.46 -8.57 0.93
N LEU A 43 20.80 -9.26 2.03
CA LEU A 43 20.11 -10.49 2.42
C LEU A 43 18.63 -10.24 2.72
N THR A 44 17.76 -11.19 2.42
CA THR A 44 16.33 -11.17 2.77
C THR A 44 16.04 -12.07 3.97
N THR A 45 14.79 -12.13 4.43
CA THR A 45 14.37 -13.06 5.49
C THR A 45 14.40 -14.53 5.07
N LYS A 46 14.56 -14.83 3.78
CA LYS A 46 14.54 -16.20 3.22
C LYS A 46 15.94 -16.78 3.00
N GLN A 47 16.98 -15.98 3.21
CA GLN A 47 18.37 -16.38 3.03
C GLN A 47 19.02 -16.59 4.40
N GLY A 48 20.18 -17.25 4.42
CA GLY A 48 20.96 -17.49 5.65
C GLY A 48 20.59 -18.78 6.37
N ASN A 49 21.18 -18.98 7.54
CA ASN A 49 20.95 -20.15 8.38
C ASN A 49 19.71 -19.95 9.29
N LYS A 50 19.27 -21.01 9.96
CA LYS A 50 18.15 -21.04 10.91
C LYS A 50 18.24 -19.97 12.02
N THR A 51 19.45 -19.51 12.35
CA THR A 51 19.71 -18.51 13.39
C THR A 51 19.69 -17.07 12.88
N LEU A 52 19.72 -16.84 11.56
CA LEU A 52 19.66 -15.48 11.02
C LEU A 52 18.23 -14.96 11.11
N TYR A 53 18.00 -14.02 12.02
CA TYR A 53 16.75 -13.29 12.12
C TYR A 53 16.94 -11.84 11.65
N LYS A 54 16.38 -11.48 10.50
CA LYS A 54 16.47 -10.12 9.95
C LYS A 54 15.34 -9.19 10.40
N GLY A 55 14.12 -9.73 10.56
CA GLY A 55 12.91 -8.95 10.85
C GLY A 55 12.36 -8.15 9.67
N THR A 56 11.15 -7.59 9.84
CA THR A 56 10.40 -6.83 8.81
C THR A 56 9.76 -5.53 9.34
N ARG A 57 10.27 -5.01 10.46
CA ARG A 57 9.72 -3.82 11.16
C ARG A 57 8.25 -3.97 11.62
N SER A 58 7.77 -5.20 11.75
CA SER A 58 6.39 -5.49 12.15
C SER A 58 6.18 -5.45 13.66
N SER A 59 7.15 -5.96 14.43
CA SER A 59 6.95 -6.32 15.85
C SER A 59 7.98 -5.63 16.76
N GLY A 60 7.64 -4.43 17.23
CA GLY A 60 8.36 -3.67 18.28
C GLY A 60 7.46 -3.33 19.47
N ILE A 61 6.50 -4.23 19.73
CA ILE A 61 5.29 -3.97 20.52
C ILE A 61 5.49 -4.30 21.99
N GLY A 62 6.04 -5.47 22.28
CA GLY A 62 6.21 -6.02 23.61
C GLY A 62 7.67 -6.26 23.98
N ARG A 63 7.90 -7.30 24.78
CA ARG A 63 9.22 -7.69 25.28
C ARG A 63 9.38 -9.21 25.24
N HIS A 64 10.58 -9.68 24.87
CA HIS A 64 10.94 -11.08 25.03
C HIS A 64 11.04 -11.45 26.51
N THR A 65 10.56 -12.64 26.85
CA THR A 65 10.66 -13.21 28.20
C THR A 65 11.98 -13.94 28.39
N ARG A 66 12.37 -14.21 29.64
CA ARG A 66 13.58 -14.97 29.97
C ARG A 66 13.60 -16.37 29.32
N TYR A 67 12.44 -16.97 29.10
CA TYR A 67 12.28 -18.33 28.60
C TYR A 67 11.97 -18.40 27.09
N GLY A 68 12.25 -17.32 26.34
CA GLY A 68 12.08 -17.30 24.88
C GLY A 68 10.67 -16.99 24.38
N GLY A 69 9.68 -16.90 25.27
CA GLY A 69 8.33 -16.39 24.95
C GLY A 69 8.30 -14.87 24.71
N TYR A 70 7.12 -14.32 24.42
CA TYR A 70 6.93 -12.88 24.16
C TYR A 70 5.70 -12.36 24.91
N THR A 71 5.84 -11.23 25.61
CA THR A 71 4.74 -10.56 26.31
C THR A 71 4.41 -9.25 25.61
N ILE A 72 3.15 -9.07 25.20
CA ILE A 72 2.66 -7.88 24.50
C ILE A 72 2.45 -6.74 25.49
N ASN A 73 2.90 -5.53 25.13
CA ASN A 73 2.49 -4.30 25.80
C ASN A 73 1.39 -3.63 24.97
N TRP A 74 0.14 -3.70 25.44
CA TRP A 74 -1.02 -3.16 24.72
C TRP A 74 -0.98 -1.66 24.51
N ALA A 75 -0.29 -0.90 25.37
CA ALA A 75 -0.11 0.55 25.19
C ALA A 75 0.74 0.91 23.95
N LYS A 76 1.52 -0.04 23.43
CA LYS A 76 2.33 0.14 22.20
C LYS A 76 1.70 -0.50 20.96
N VAL A 77 0.55 -1.16 21.10
CA VAL A 77 -0.16 -1.76 19.96
C VAL A 77 -0.82 -0.64 19.16
N ARG A 78 -0.51 -0.57 17.86
CA ARG A 78 -1.10 0.42 16.96
C ARG A 78 -2.57 0.07 16.70
N THR A 79 -3.46 1.05 16.89
CA THR A 79 -4.89 0.96 16.55
C THR A 79 -5.23 1.94 15.45
N PHE A 80 -6.04 1.54 14.48
CA PHE A 80 -6.58 2.43 13.45
C PHE A 80 -8.05 2.71 13.79
N ARG A 81 -8.31 3.88 14.40
CA ARG A 81 -9.66 4.23 14.89
C ARG A 81 -10.53 4.75 13.75
N THR A 82 -11.61 4.02 13.48
CA THR A 82 -12.68 4.46 12.58
C THR A 82 -13.56 5.49 13.29
N PRO A 83 -14.02 6.57 12.61
CA PRO A 83 -15.00 7.49 13.18
C PRO A 83 -16.31 6.75 13.52
N ALA A 84 -16.94 7.10 14.64
CA ALA A 84 -18.17 6.45 15.09
C ALA A 84 -19.35 6.69 14.14
N SER A 85 -19.45 7.91 13.61
CA SER A 85 -20.40 8.31 12.58
C SER A 85 -19.66 8.54 11.27
N LEU A 86 -19.76 7.59 10.34
CA LEU A 86 -19.13 7.68 9.03
C LEU A 86 -20.04 8.40 8.05
N ASN A 87 -19.56 9.49 7.44
CA ASN A 87 -20.28 10.17 6.36
C ASN A 87 -19.99 9.45 5.03
N MET A 88 -20.98 8.71 4.51
CA MET A 88 -20.87 7.95 3.27
C MET A 88 -21.02 8.82 2.01
N ASP A 89 -21.46 10.07 2.14
CA ASP A 89 -21.66 10.99 1.02
C ASP A 89 -20.31 11.59 0.56
N LEU A 90 -19.33 11.69 1.44
CA LEU A 90 -17.97 12.09 1.09
C LEU A 90 -17.27 10.96 0.32
N LYS A 91 -16.88 11.26 -0.92
CA LYS A 91 -16.19 10.34 -1.83
C LYS A 91 -14.71 10.70 -1.97
N PRO A 92 -13.85 9.76 -2.38
CA PRO A 92 -12.42 10.05 -2.59
C PRO A 92 -12.14 11.05 -3.71
N LEU A 93 -13.09 11.23 -4.63
CA LEU A 93 -13.00 12.14 -5.76
C LEU A 93 -14.25 13.02 -5.83
N VAL A 94 -14.07 14.21 -6.40
CA VAL A 94 -15.13 15.17 -6.69
C VAL A 94 -15.53 15.04 -8.17
N SER A 95 -16.76 15.40 -8.52
CA SER A 95 -17.21 15.46 -9.91
C SER A 95 -16.39 16.47 -10.71
N HIS A 96 -16.04 16.13 -11.95
CA HIS A 96 -15.33 17.03 -12.86
C HIS A 96 -16.15 18.29 -13.23
N ASN A 97 -17.47 18.26 -13.02
CA ASN A 97 -18.34 19.40 -13.28
C ASN A 97 -18.18 20.53 -12.26
N LEU A 98 -17.55 20.27 -11.10
CA LEU A 98 -17.30 21.28 -10.09
C LEU A 98 -16.01 22.05 -10.41
N PRO A 99 -16.02 23.40 -10.38
CA PRO A 99 -14.82 24.19 -10.53
C PRO A 99 -13.88 24.01 -9.31
N GLU A 100 -12.58 24.19 -9.53
CA GLU A 100 -11.59 24.22 -8.46
C GLU A 100 -11.70 25.55 -7.70
N LEU A 101 -12.04 25.49 -6.41
CA LEU A 101 -12.19 26.67 -5.56
C LEU A 101 -10.83 27.29 -5.20
N LYS A 102 -10.67 28.59 -5.46
CA LYS A 102 -9.47 29.36 -5.11
C LYS A 102 -9.76 30.37 -4.00
N GLN A 103 -9.07 30.22 -2.88
CA GLN A 103 -9.19 31.16 -1.76
C GLN A 103 -8.21 32.32 -1.89
N THR A 104 -8.68 33.54 -1.62
CA THR A 104 -7.82 34.74 -1.55
C THR A 104 -7.82 35.32 -0.13
N PHE A 105 -6.63 35.66 0.36
CA PHE A 105 -6.40 36.15 1.73
C PHE A 105 -5.92 37.61 1.71
N GLU A 106 -6.74 38.49 1.12
CA GLU A 106 -6.41 39.91 1.00
C GLU A 106 -6.28 40.56 2.39
N GLY A 107 -5.12 41.14 2.69
CA GLY A 107 -4.84 41.81 3.98
C GLY A 107 -4.29 40.90 5.08
N PHE A 108 -4.09 39.61 4.81
CA PHE A 108 -3.51 38.66 5.77
C PHE A 108 -2.18 38.09 5.25
N PRO A 109 -1.03 38.61 5.70
CA PRO A 109 0.27 38.24 5.15
C PRO A 109 0.62 36.76 5.34
N LYS A 110 0.07 36.09 6.36
CA LYS A 110 0.31 34.66 6.62
C LYS A 110 -0.76 33.75 5.99
N GLY A 111 -1.67 34.30 5.20
CA GLY A 111 -2.72 33.55 4.49
C GLY A 111 -3.62 32.75 5.44
N ALA A 112 -3.84 31.47 5.12
CA ALA A 112 -4.72 30.58 5.89
C ALA A 112 -4.27 30.34 7.35
N LEU A 113 -2.99 30.55 7.66
CA LEU A 113 -2.43 30.36 9.00
C LEU A 113 -2.35 31.65 9.81
N ASP A 114 -2.89 32.76 9.29
CA ASP A 114 -2.87 34.04 9.98
C ASP A 114 -3.77 34.05 11.21
N SER A 115 -3.23 34.49 12.35
CA SER A 115 -3.97 34.56 13.62
C SER A 115 -5.09 35.60 13.58
N ASP A 116 -4.86 36.72 12.90
CA ASP A 116 -5.84 37.81 12.83
C ASP A 116 -7.06 37.38 12.01
N LEU A 117 -6.82 36.59 10.96
CA LEU A 117 -7.88 35.95 10.18
C LEU A 117 -8.68 34.96 11.01
N TYR A 118 -7.99 34.10 11.79
CA TYR A 118 -8.66 33.17 12.69
C TYR A 118 -9.59 33.88 13.69
N PHE A 119 -9.10 34.95 14.34
CA PHE A 119 -9.91 35.73 15.28
C PHE A 119 -11.06 36.47 14.61
N LYS A 120 -10.88 36.97 13.38
CA LYS A 120 -11.96 37.55 12.58
C LYS A 120 -13.05 36.51 12.31
N ARG A 121 -12.69 35.29 11.88
CA ARG A 121 -13.63 34.19 11.64
C ARG A 121 -14.32 33.72 12.92
N LEU A 122 -13.61 33.70 14.04
CA LEU A 122 -14.20 33.40 15.34
C LEU A 122 -15.24 34.45 15.73
N ARG A 123 -14.94 35.74 15.54
CA ARG A 123 -15.90 36.83 15.80
C ARG A 123 -17.11 36.74 14.89
N GLU A 124 -16.92 36.44 13.61
CA GLU A 124 -18.02 36.20 12.65
C GLU A 124 -18.90 35.03 13.09
N TYR A 125 -18.30 33.91 13.54
CA TYR A 125 -19.03 32.76 14.07
C TYR A 125 -19.83 33.10 15.34
N VAL A 126 -19.27 33.87 16.27
CA VAL A 126 -19.99 34.29 17.49
C VAL A 126 -21.17 35.19 17.15
N ASN A 127 -21.00 36.10 16.20
CA ASN A 127 -22.03 37.08 15.86
C ASN A 127 -23.13 36.52 14.95
N LYS A 128 -22.77 35.65 13.99
CA LYS A 128 -23.68 35.17 12.93
C LYS A 128 -24.00 33.68 13.03
N GLY A 129 -23.26 32.90 13.82
CA GLY A 129 -23.41 31.45 13.93
C GLY A 129 -22.81 30.68 12.75
N LYS A 130 -23.32 29.47 12.53
CA LYS A 130 -22.91 28.56 11.44
C LYS A 130 -23.55 28.98 10.12
N VAL A 131 -22.97 29.99 9.48
CA VAL A 131 -23.40 30.47 8.15
C VAL A 131 -22.50 29.89 7.08
N SER A 132 -23.10 29.36 6.02
CA SER A 132 -22.36 28.85 4.85
C SER A 132 -21.79 30.01 4.03
N SER A 133 -20.59 29.85 3.49
CA SER A 133 -19.93 30.90 2.70
C SER A 133 -20.44 30.94 1.25
N GLU A 134 -19.95 31.93 0.48
CA GLU A 134 -20.25 32.08 -0.95
C GLU A 134 -19.87 30.83 -1.77
N ALA A 135 -18.88 30.06 -1.30
CA ALA A 135 -18.47 28.78 -1.89
C ALA A 135 -19.52 27.67 -1.79
N SER A 136 -20.66 27.92 -1.12
CA SER A 136 -21.81 27.02 -1.14
C SER A 136 -22.48 26.96 -2.51
N ASN A 137 -22.28 27.99 -3.34
CA ASN A 137 -22.71 27.96 -4.73
C ASN A 137 -21.75 27.09 -5.55
N ILE A 138 -22.30 26.10 -6.26
CA ILE A 138 -21.57 25.12 -7.07
C ILE A 138 -20.74 25.81 -8.16
N ASP A 139 -21.21 26.94 -8.69
CA ASP A 139 -20.55 27.67 -9.77
C ASP A 139 -19.45 28.63 -9.25
N CYS A 140 -19.31 28.78 -7.93
CA CYS A 140 -18.30 29.64 -7.32
C CYS A 140 -16.89 29.04 -7.50
N TYR A 141 -15.98 29.81 -8.10
CA TYR A 141 -14.59 29.38 -8.31
C TYR A 141 -13.57 30.18 -7.48
N THR A 142 -13.99 31.29 -6.84
CA THR A 142 -13.15 32.10 -5.96
C THR A 142 -13.88 32.49 -4.70
N GLU A 143 -13.23 32.31 -3.55
CA GLU A 143 -13.75 32.72 -2.25
C GLU A 143 -12.80 33.72 -1.60
N LYS A 144 -13.32 34.88 -1.19
CA LYS A 144 -12.57 35.86 -0.40
C LYS A 144 -12.65 35.51 1.08
N VAL A 145 -11.48 35.36 1.71
CA VAL A 145 -11.36 34.92 3.09
C VAL A 145 -11.06 36.05 4.06
#